data_AF-A0A7X5PBQ7-F1
#
_entry.id   AF-A0A7X5PBQ7-F1
#
_cell.length_a   1.000
_cell.length_b   1.000
_cell.length_c   1.000
_cell.angle_alpha   90.00
_cell.angle_beta   90.00
_cell.angle_gamma   90.00
#
_symmetry.space_group_name_H-M   'P 1'
#
loop_
_entity.id
_entity.type
_entity.pdbx_description
1 polymer ?
#
loop_
_entity_poly.entity_id
_entity_poly.type
_entity_poly.pdbx_seq_one_letter_code
_entity_poly.pdbx_strand_id
1 'polypeptide(L)'
;MYAIEYFQWLGRGAYWHDGFTISASERLGLINGRLLYKKNGTSYSASIPRLKNEMISESDLFGVERESEKIAGAVNYPFGSERQRGYVFYQLDIRKGVWARCNIFNYIHYSNPFRSSYEETERKNLMVSNKRRQHSTNFTTKAYREANE
;
A
#
# COMPACT_ATOMS: atom_id res chain seq x y z
N MET A 1 7.06 -7.91 -14.59
CA MET A 1 5.77 -7.25 -14.93
C MET A 1 5.72 -5.90 -14.23
N TYR A 2 5.01 -4.91 -14.76
CA TYR A 2 4.80 -3.63 -14.10
C TYR A 2 3.36 -3.51 -13.63
N ALA A 3 3.13 -2.92 -12.46
CA ALA A 3 1.81 -2.74 -11.87
C ALA A 3 1.67 -1.34 -11.27
N ILE A 4 0.46 -0.78 -11.37
CA ILE A 4 0.05 0.44 -10.67
C ILE A 4 -1.03 0.05 -9.68
N GLU A 5 -0.73 0.16 -8.39
CA GLU A 5 -1.73 0.08 -7.34
C GLU A 5 -2.35 1.46 -7.17
N TYR A 6 -3.63 1.60 -7.46
CA TYR A 6 -4.38 2.85 -7.30
C TYR A 6 -5.33 2.74 -6.12
N PHE A 7 -5.36 3.75 -5.26
CA PHE A 7 -6.25 3.79 -4.11
C PHE A 7 -6.97 5.13 -3.99
N GLN A 8 -8.22 5.08 -3.54
CA GLN A 8 -8.99 6.25 -3.15
C GLN A 8 -9.19 6.27 -1.65
N TRP A 9 -9.01 7.44 -1.05
CA TRP A 9 -9.28 7.63 0.37
C TRP A 9 -10.75 7.97 0.56
N LEU A 10 -11.55 6.94 0.82
CA LEU A 10 -13.00 7.04 1.00
C LEU A 10 -13.34 7.10 2.49
N GLY A 11 -13.74 8.27 2.98
CA GLY A 11 -14.09 8.50 4.39
C GLY A 11 -13.69 9.89 4.88
N ARG A 12 -13.68 10.10 6.21
CA ARG A 12 -13.09 11.30 6.85
C ARG A 12 -11.64 11.47 6.34
N GLY A 13 -11.16 12.72 6.31
CA GLY A 13 -9.82 13.01 5.77
C GLY A 13 -8.73 12.18 6.44
N ALA A 14 -7.72 11.74 5.68
CA ALA A 14 -6.59 10.99 6.24
C ALA A 14 -5.94 11.78 7.37
N TYR A 15 -5.72 11.13 8.50
CA TYR A 15 -5.07 11.75 9.65
C TYR A 15 -3.56 11.53 9.59
N TRP A 16 -2.84 12.30 10.40
CA TRP A 16 -1.42 12.04 10.62
C TRP A 16 -1.24 10.57 11.06
N HIS A 17 -0.28 9.88 10.44
CA HIS A 17 0.02 8.45 10.63
C HIS A 17 -0.96 7.45 10.00
N ASP A 18 -1.78 7.82 9.02
CA ASP A 18 -2.33 6.78 8.14
C ASP A 18 -1.21 6.22 7.26
N GLY A 19 -1.34 4.96 6.84
CA GLY A 19 -0.29 4.27 6.09
C GLY A 19 -0.77 3.02 5.38
N PHE A 20 0.05 2.54 4.46
CA PHE A 20 -0.22 1.33 3.68
C PHE A 20 1.04 0.48 3.52
N THR A 21 0.82 -0.80 3.22
CA THR A 21 1.85 -1.70 2.68
C THR A 21 1.33 -2.45 1.47
N ILE A 22 2.21 -2.69 0.49
CA ILE A 22 2.01 -3.61 -0.62
C ILE A 22 2.92 -4.80 -0.41
N SER A 23 2.34 -5.99 -0.44
CA SER A 23 3.06 -7.25 -0.34
C SER A 23 2.68 -8.15 -1.50
N ALA A 24 3.64 -8.95 -1.96
CA ALA A 24 3.44 -9.94 -2.99
C ALA A 24 4.33 -11.16 -2.68
N SER A 25 4.01 -12.31 -3.28
CA SER A 25 4.89 -13.49 -3.18
C SER A 25 6.18 -13.34 -3.99
N GLU A 26 6.20 -12.42 -4.96
CA GLU A 26 7.36 -12.10 -5.78
C GLU A 26 8.05 -10.83 -5.29
N ARG A 27 9.33 -10.70 -5.65
CA ARG A 27 10.11 -9.50 -5.30
C ARG A 27 9.48 -8.24 -5.92
N LEU A 28 9.32 -7.24 -5.07
CA LEU A 28 8.80 -5.92 -5.45
C LEU A 28 9.97 -4.98 -5.77
N GLY A 29 9.83 -4.20 -6.82
CA GLY A 29 10.74 -3.11 -7.17
C GLY A 29 9.98 -1.80 -7.20
N LEU A 30 10.08 -0.98 -6.15
CA LEU A 30 9.45 0.34 -6.13
C LEU A 30 10.02 1.22 -7.26
N ILE A 31 9.14 1.81 -8.08
CA ILE A 31 9.52 2.75 -9.14
C ILE A 31 9.13 4.17 -8.74
N ASN A 32 7.87 4.39 -8.37
CA ASN A 32 7.36 5.72 -7.98
C ASN A 32 6.06 5.60 -7.19
N GLY A 33 5.60 6.70 -6.61
CA GLY A 33 4.25 6.84 -6.07
C GLY A 33 3.91 8.29 -5.74
N ARG A 34 2.63 8.63 -5.85
CA ARG A 34 2.14 10.00 -5.59
C ARG A 34 0.83 9.97 -4.84
N LEU A 35 0.67 10.96 -3.96
CA LEU A 35 -0.63 11.37 -3.42
C LEU A 35 -1.20 12.47 -4.32
N LEU A 36 -2.52 12.44 -4.52
CA LEU A 36 -3.27 13.33 -5.38
C LEU A 36 -4.51 13.81 -4.61
N TYR A 37 -4.79 15.10 -4.66
CA TYR A 37 -5.95 15.67 -3.98
C TYR A 37 -6.42 16.94 -4.69
N LYS A 38 -7.61 17.41 -4.32
CA LYS A 38 -8.12 18.74 -4.67
C LYS A 38 -8.22 19.62 -3.44
N LYS A 39 -7.98 20.91 -3.58
CA LYS A 39 -8.23 21.91 -2.54
C LYS A 39 -8.62 23.22 -3.21
N ASN A 40 -9.73 23.81 -2.79
CA ASN A 40 -10.27 25.06 -3.37
C ASN A 40 -10.36 25.00 -4.90
N GLY A 41 -10.93 23.92 -5.44
CA GLY A 41 -11.07 23.70 -6.89
C GLY A 41 -9.78 23.31 -7.64
N THR A 42 -8.60 23.48 -7.03
CA THR A 42 -7.30 23.21 -7.67
C THR A 42 -6.82 21.80 -7.38
N SER A 43 -6.21 21.14 -8.36
CA SER A 43 -5.64 19.79 -8.21
C SER A 43 -4.17 19.84 -7.86
N TYR A 44 -3.75 19.01 -6.91
CA TYR A 44 -2.39 18.94 -6.41
C TYR A 44 -1.86 17.51 -6.46
N SER A 45 -0.53 17.40 -6.48
CA SER A 45 0.18 16.14 -6.28
C SER A 45 1.33 16.32 -5.29
N ALA A 46 1.63 15.28 -4.53
CA ALA A 46 2.72 15.25 -3.57
C ALA A 46 3.41 13.88 -3.60
N SER A 47 4.69 13.84 -3.22
CA SER A 47 5.37 12.57 -2.95
C SER A 47 4.70 11.87 -1.76
N ILE A 48 4.64 10.54 -1.81
CA ILE A 48 4.18 9.74 -0.67
C ILE A 48 5.28 9.79 0.41
N PRO A 49 5.00 10.30 1.62
CA PRO A 49 6.00 10.34 2.67
C PRO A 49 6.45 8.93 3.05
N ARG A 50 7.76 8.77 3.30
CA ARG A 50 8.38 7.49 3.66
C ARG A 50 8.07 6.34 2.69
N LEU A 51 7.81 6.66 1.42
CA LEU A 51 7.65 5.63 0.40
C LEU A 51 8.97 4.93 0.12
N LYS A 52 9.06 3.66 0.46
CA LYS A 52 10.25 2.83 0.22
C LYS A 52 9.86 1.36 0.07
N ASN A 53 10.75 0.61 -0.57
CA ASN A 53 10.74 -0.83 -0.52
C ASN A 53 11.70 -1.26 0.60
N GLU A 54 11.21 -1.95 1.61
CA GLU A 54 12.00 -2.32 2.79
C GLU A 54 11.57 -3.67 3.39
N MET A 55 12.46 -4.26 4.19
CA MET A 55 12.12 -5.40 5.04
C MET A 55 11.31 -4.90 6.24
N ILE A 56 10.12 -5.44 6.41
CA ILE A 56 9.24 -5.11 7.54
C ILE A 56 9.06 -6.37 8.37
N SER A 57 9.44 -6.26 9.64
CA SER A 57 9.22 -7.29 10.66
C SER A 57 7.80 -7.17 11.18
N GLU A 58 7.03 -8.25 11.08
CA GLU A 58 5.64 -8.33 11.51
C GLU A 58 5.46 -9.51 12.47
N SER A 59 4.94 -9.25 13.67
CA SER A 59 4.62 -10.30 14.65
C SER A 59 3.19 -10.79 14.43
N ASP A 60 2.98 -12.09 14.27
CA ASP A 60 1.63 -12.66 14.21
C ASP A 60 0.94 -12.69 15.60
N LEU A 61 -0.29 -13.20 15.67
CA LEU A 61 -1.08 -13.31 16.91
C LEU A 61 -0.42 -14.18 17.99
N PHE A 62 0.59 -14.97 17.63
CA PHE A 62 1.35 -15.84 18.53
C PHE A 62 2.73 -15.26 18.87
N GLY A 63 3.01 -14.02 18.46
CA GLY A 63 4.30 -13.36 18.68
C GLY A 63 5.42 -13.88 17.79
N VAL A 64 5.11 -14.67 16.75
CA VAL A 64 6.13 -15.11 15.79
C VAL A 64 6.45 -13.95 14.86
N GLU A 65 7.69 -13.49 14.93
CA GLU A 65 8.20 -12.47 14.03
C GLU A 65 8.47 -13.05 12.65
N ARG A 66 7.97 -12.38 11.62
CA ARG A 66 8.27 -12.67 10.23
C ARG A 66 8.72 -11.41 9.55
N GLU A 67 9.83 -11.50 8.84
CA GLU A 67 10.28 -10.41 7.99
C GLU A 67 9.85 -10.69 6.56
N SER A 68 9.35 -9.65 5.89
CA SER A 68 9.06 -9.72 4.47
C SER A 68 9.34 -8.40 3.79
N GLU A 69 9.80 -8.47 2.55
CA GLU A 69 10.01 -7.30 1.70
C GLU A 69 8.65 -6.73 1.28
N LYS A 70 8.42 -5.45 1.57
CA LYS A 70 7.17 -4.75 1.26
C LYS A 70 7.47 -3.34 0.77
N ILE A 71 6.59 -2.84 -0.08
CA ILE A 71 6.54 -1.40 -0.32
C ILE A 71 5.66 -0.78 0.76
N ALA A 72 6.21 0.15 1.53
CA ALA A 72 5.52 0.86 2.59
C ALA A 72 5.48 2.36 2.30
N GLY A 73 4.42 3.02 2.77
CA GLY A 73 4.29 4.47 2.65
C GLY A 73 3.23 5.05 3.59
N ALA A 74 3.45 6.30 3.97
CA ALA A 74 2.50 7.06 4.78
C ALA A 74 1.47 7.76 3.89
N VAL A 75 0.26 7.94 4.41
CA VAL A 75 -0.80 8.71 3.75
C VAL A 75 -1.11 9.93 4.59
N ASN A 76 -0.93 11.11 3.99
CA ASN A 76 -1.31 12.37 4.62
C ASN A 76 -1.78 13.33 3.54
N TYR A 77 -2.96 13.90 3.71
CA TYR A 77 -3.49 14.94 2.84
C TYR A 77 -3.75 16.21 3.65
N PRO A 78 -3.61 17.41 3.05
CA PRO A 78 -3.93 18.64 3.75
C PRO A 78 -5.36 18.63 4.29
N PHE A 79 -5.56 19.21 5.48
CA PHE A 79 -6.89 19.35 6.05
C PHE A 79 -7.84 20.10 5.09
N GLY A 80 -9.08 19.60 5.00
CA GLY A 80 -10.11 20.10 4.10
C GLY A 80 -9.87 19.80 2.61
N SER A 81 -8.92 18.93 2.27
CA SER A 81 -8.75 18.48 0.89
C SER A 81 -9.80 17.45 0.48
N GLU A 82 -10.13 17.45 -0.80
CA GLU A 82 -11.16 16.63 -1.43
C GLU A 82 -10.54 15.65 -2.43
N ARG A 83 -11.31 14.61 -2.81
CA ARG A 83 -10.91 13.61 -3.83
C ARG A 83 -9.51 13.04 -3.59
N GLN A 84 -9.23 12.77 -2.32
CA GLN A 84 -7.98 12.19 -1.84
C GLN A 84 -7.77 10.80 -2.46
N ARG A 85 -6.66 10.62 -3.15
CA ARG A 85 -6.32 9.39 -3.86
C ARG A 85 -4.81 9.29 -4.03
N GLY A 86 -4.29 8.11 -4.33
CA GLY A 86 -2.88 7.93 -4.60
C GLY A 86 -2.63 6.75 -5.51
N TYR A 87 -1.39 6.63 -5.95
CA TYR A 87 -0.93 5.45 -6.66
C TYR A 87 0.50 5.10 -6.28
N VAL A 88 0.83 3.82 -6.41
CA VAL A 88 2.18 3.29 -6.32
C VAL A 88 2.47 2.50 -7.59
N PHE A 89 3.55 2.86 -8.27
CA PHE A 89 4.05 2.19 -9.46
C PHE A 89 5.26 1.35 -9.09
N TYR A 90 5.21 0.05 -9.42
CA TYR A 90 6.25 -0.90 -9.08
C TYR A 90 6.39 -2.01 -10.10
N GLN A 91 7.55 -2.64 -10.06
CA GLN A 91 7.87 -3.85 -10.79
C GLN A 91 7.63 -5.07 -9.91
N LEU A 92 7.07 -6.12 -10.51
CA LEU A 92 6.97 -7.46 -9.96
C LEU A 92 7.96 -8.35 -10.73
N ASP A 93 8.93 -8.90 -10.02
CA ASP A 93 9.89 -9.85 -10.58
C ASP A 93 9.28 -11.26 -10.66
N ILE A 94 8.47 -11.46 -11.71
CA ILE A 94 7.75 -12.73 -11.92
C ILE A 94 8.73 -13.76 -12.48
N ARG A 95 8.94 -14.84 -11.74
CA ARG A 95 9.74 -15.99 -12.17
C ARG A 95 9.15 -16.65 -13.43
N LYS A 96 10.01 -17.24 -14.27
CA LYS A 96 9.56 -18.06 -15.41
C LYS A 96 8.70 -19.24 -14.93
N GLY A 97 7.68 -19.61 -15.70
CA GLY A 97 6.76 -20.73 -15.39
C GLY A 97 5.61 -20.36 -14.45
N VAL A 98 5.49 -19.10 -14.04
CA VAL A 98 4.41 -18.61 -13.20
C VAL A 98 3.20 -18.19 -14.04
N TRP A 99 2.02 -18.68 -13.68
CA TRP A 99 0.78 -18.47 -14.45
C TRP A 99 -0.15 -17.41 -13.85
N ALA A 100 -0.35 -17.45 -12.53
CA ALA A 100 -1.20 -16.51 -11.81
C ALA A 100 -0.56 -16.10 -10.48
N ARG A 101 -0.84 -14.88 -10.04
CA ARG A 101 -0.29 -14.28 -8.83
C ARG A 101 -1.24 -13.25 -8.23
N CYS A 102 -0.96 -12.92 -6.96
CA CYS A 102 -1.72 -12.01 -6.14
C CYS A 102 -0.78 -11.00 -5.48
N ASN A 103 -1.16 -9.73 -5.49
CA ASN A 103 -0.60 -8.69 -4.63
C ASN A 103 -1.66 -8.22 -3.64
N ILE A 104 -1.22 -7.94 -2.41
CA ILE A 104 -2.06 -7.51 -1.31
C ILE A 104 -1.68 -6.08 -0.95
N PHE A 105 -2.65 -5.17 -1.06
CA PHE A 105 -2.59 -3.83 -0.54
C PHE A 105 -3.31 -3.78 0.82
N ASN A 106 -2.55 -3.57 1.90
CA ASN A 106 -3.09 -3.35 3.23
C ASN A 106 -3.04 -1.87 3.55
N TYR A 107 -4.10 -1.34 4.15
CA TYR A 107 -4.10 0.02 4.68
C TYR A 107 -4.72 0.11 6.06
N ILE A 108 -4.23 1.05 6.85
CA ILE A 108 -4.81 1.44 8.12
C ILE A 108 -5.22 2.90 8.05
N HIS A 109 -6.51 3.12 8.31
CA HIS A 109 -7.07 4.44 8.56
C HIS A 109 -7.45 4.53 10.03
N TYR A 110 -6.90 5.51 10.72
CA TYR A 110 -7.22 5.71 12.12
C TYR A 110 -8.38 6.67 12.32
N SER A 111 -9.04 6.55 13.47
CA SER A 111 -10.22 7.34 13.82
C SER A 111 -9.88 8.70 14.46
N ASN A 112 -8.63 8.95 14.83
CA ASN A 112 -8.19 10.17 15.50
C ASN A 112 -6.78 10.64 15.05
N PRO A 113 -6.50 11.96 15.10
CA PRO A 113 -5.21 12.52 14.67
C PRO A 113 -4.10 12.49 15.73
N PHE A 114 -4.42 12.20 17.00
CA PHE A 114 -3.45 12.21 18.10
C PHE A 114 -3.23 10.80 18.65
N ARG A 115 -1.96 10.43 18.90
CA ARG A 115 -1.59 9.19 19.60
C ARG A 115 -0.41 9.35 20.54
N SER A 116 -0.44 8.55 21.61
CA SER A 116 0.68 8.29 22.49
C SER A 116 1.42 7.03 22.00
N SER A 117 2.74 7.06 22.10
CA SER A 117 3.78 6.34 21.33
C SER A 117 3.85 6.75 19.85
N TYR A 118 4.99 7.35 19.47
CA TYR A 118 5.30 7.69 18.08
C TYR A 118 5.83 6.43 17.39
N GLU A 119 4.96 5.75 16.65
CA GLU A 119 5.35 4.60 15.85
C GLU A 119 4.84 4.78 14.41
N GLU A 120 5.70 4.48 13.45
CA GLU A 120 5.37 4.47 12.03
C GLU A 120 4.33 3.39 11.75
N THR A 121 3.18 3.77 11.21
CA THR A 121 2.03 2.85 11.08
C THR A 121 2.34 1.72 10.13
N GLU A 122 3.01 2.04 9.04
CA GLU A 122 3.47 1.11 8.03
C GLU A 122 4.48 0.07 8.52
N ARG A 123 5.08 0.26 9.71
CA ARG A 123 5.94 -0.74 10.37
C ARG A 123 5.20 -1.73 11.25
N LYS A 124 3.93 -1.47 11.60
CA LYS A 124 3.14 -2.40 12.40
C LYS A 124 2.69 -3.57 11.53
N ASN A 125 2.46 -4.73 12.14
CA ASN A 125 1.78 -5.83 11.44
C ASN A 125 0.37 -5.39 11.04
N LEU A 126 0.21 -5.02 9.76
CA LEU A 126 -1.08 -4.56 9.25
C LEU A 126 -2.04 -5.74 9.05
N MET A 127 -1.58 -6.99 8.95
CA MET A 127 -2.45 -8.16 8.73
C MET A 127 -3.42 -8.43 9.89
N VAL A 128 -3.09 -8.03 11.12
CA VAL A 128 -3.85 -8.42 12.32
C VAL A 128 -4.58 -7.22 12.96
N SER A 129 -4.69 -6.09 12.26
CA SER A 129 -5.38 -4.93 12.83
C SER A 129 -6.89 -5.00 12.65
N ASN A 130 -7.66 -4.74 13.72
CA ASN A 130 -9.11 -4.50 13.64
C ASN A 130 -9.47 -3.24 12.83
N LYS A 131 -8.48 -2.42 12.47
CA LYS A 131 -8.61 -1.25 11.59
C LYS A 131 -8.07 -1.53 10.18
N ARG A 132 -7.65 -2.76 9.88
CA ARG A 132 -7.16 -3.17 8.57
C ARG A 132 -8.29 -3.11 7.57
N ARG A 133 -7.98 -2.51 6.43
CA ARG A 133 -8.74 -2.71 5.21
C ARG A 133 -7.77 -3.21 4.15
N GLN A 134 -8.20 -4.17 3.34
CA GLN A 134 -7.33 -4.95 2.47
C GLN A 134 -7.94 -5.06 1.08
N HIS A 135 -7.11 -4.90 0.06
CA HIS A 135 -7.44 -5.23 -1.32
C HIS A 135 -6.45 -6.26 -1.84
N SER A 136 -6.96 -7.17 -2.67
CA SER A 136 -6.16 -8.19 -3.34
C SER A 136 -6.36 -8.01 -4.83
N THR A 137 -5.28 -7.84 -5.56
CA THR A 137 -5.30 -7.81 -7.02
C THR A 137 -4.66 -9.08 -7.56
N ASN A 138 -5.35 -9.75 -8.48
CA ASN A 138 -4.84 -10.94 -9.15
C ASN A 138 -4.40 -10.59 -10.56
N PHE A 139 -3.31 -11.19 -11.01
CA PHE A 139 -2.79 -11.02 -12.35
C PHE A 139 -2.40 -12.37 -12.95
N THR A 140 -2.73 -12.53 -14.23
CA THR A 140 -2.36 -13.68 -15.05
C THR A 140 -1.30 -13.29 -16.07
N THR A 141 -0.32 -14.16 -16.28
CA THR A 141 0.73 -13.91 -17.27
C THR A 141 0.19 -14.09 -18.69
N LYS A 142 0.83 -13.44 -19.66
CA LYS A 142 0.47 -13.57 -21.08
C LYS A 142 0.48 -15.05 -21.53
N ALA A 143 1.50 -15.80 -21.12
CA ALA A 143 1.61 -17.23 -21.43
C ALA A 143 0.44 -18.06 -20.86
N TYR A 144 -0.08 -17.69 -19.68
CA TYR A 144 -1.27 -18.35 -19.14
C TYR A 144 -2.51 -18.06 -19.99
N ARG A 145 -2.72 -16.79 -20.36
CA ARG A 145 -3.86 -16.39 -21.20
C ARG A 145 -3.81 -17.10 -22.55
N GLU A 146 -2.66 -17.07 -23.23
CA GLU A 146 -2.49 -17.73 -24.54
C GLU A 146 -2.73 -19.26 -24.49
N ALA A 147 -2.56 -19.90 -23.34
CA ALA A 147 -2.77 -21.34 -23.19
C ALA A 147 -4.19 -21.73 -22.72
N ASN A 148 -4.99 -20.78 -22.21
CA ASN A 148 -6.25 -21.07 -21.51
C ASN A 148 -7.44 -20.16 -21.90
N GLU A 149 -7.21 -19.10 -22.69
CA GLU A 149 -8.22 -18.16 -23.22
C GLU A 149 -8.21 -18.20 -24.75
#